data_AF-A0A2J7QV71-F1
#
_entry.id   AF-A0A2J7QV71-F1
#
_cell.length_a   1.000
_cell.length_b   1.000
_cell.length_c   1.000
_cell.angle_alpha   90.00
_cell.angle_beta   90.00
_cell.angle_gamma   90.00
#
_symmetry.space_group_name_H-M   'P 1'
#
loop_
_entity.id
_entity.type
_entity.pdbx_description
1 polymer ?
#
loop_
_entity_poly.entity_id
_entity_poly.type
_entity_poly.pdbx_seq_one_letter_code
_entity_poly.pdbx_strand_id
1 'polypeptide(L)'
;MEDTDVAIAAAAVVVLSCAKLLLENKKRKRRTRRWWMLSLNKSRGRYNGSDMLLDLRRESSGKFENFCRMSAEDFEYLLNKIGPKIKKQDTNMRQAIPVKDCLAVTLRFLASGDTFTSLGYLFKISHQSISRIVANVCEALIEVLKDEIRVRNM
;
A
#
# COMPACT_ATOMS: atom_id res chain seq x y z
N MET A 1 37.69 30.49 -21.85
CA MET A 1 36.75 31.44 -21.22
C MET A 1 35.35 31.28 -21.80
N GLU A 2 35.21 30.95 -23.09
CA GLU A 2 33.92 30.62 -23.72
C GLU A 2 33.23 29.36 -23.19
N ASP A 3 33.95 28.26 -22.93
CA ASP A 3 33.32 26.98 -22.55
C ASP A 3 32.58 27.02 -21.19
N THR A 4 33.09 27.81 -20.24
CA THR A 4 32.45 28.00 -18.93
C THR A 4 31.16 28.80 -19.04
N ASP A 5 31.14 29.81 -19.91
CA ASP A 5 29.97 30.66 -20.12
C ASP A 5 28.87 29.89 -20.87
N VAL A 6 29.25 29.03 -21.82
CA VAL A 6 28.33 28.10 -22.50
C VAL A 6 27.75 27.09 -21.52
N ALA A 7 28.55 26.54 -20.61
CA ALA A 7 28.07 25.61 -19.58
C ALA A 7 27.10 26.28 -18.59
N ILE A 8 27.38 27.52 -18.17
CA ILE A 8 26.51 28.30 -17.29
C ILE A 8 25.18 28.61 -17.99
N ALA A 9 25.22 29.01 -19.27
CA ALA A 9 24.04 29.27 -20.07
C ALA A 9 23.16 28.01 -20.22
N ALA A 10 23.77 26.85 -20.51
CA ALA A 10 23.06 25.58 -20.60
C ALA A 10 22.40 25.18 -19.27
N ALA A 11 23.11 25.31 -18.14
CA ALA A 11 22.56 25.04 -16.82
C ALA A 11 21.38 25.96 -16.49
N ALA A 12 21.47 27.25 -16.82
CA ALA A 12 20.38 28.20 -16.64
C ALA A 12 19.13 27.80 -17.43
N VAL A 13 19.28 27.38 -18.69
CA VAL A 13 18.17 26.89 -19.53
C VAL A 13 17.52 25.64 -18.92
N VAL A 14 18.32 24.68 -18.44
CA VAL A 14 17.80 23.48 -17.77
C VAL A 14 17.02 23.85 -16.50
N VAL A 15 17.58 24.72 -15.65
CA VAL A 15 16.89 25.16 -14.42
C VAL A 15 15.59 25.89 -14.72
N LEU A 16 15.58 26.82 -15.68
CA LEU A 16 14.38 27.57 -16.08
C LEU A 16 13.32 26.67 -16.70
N SER A 17 13.72 25.72 -17.56
CA SER A 17 12.79 24.76 -18.16
C SER A 17 12.18 23.81 -17.11
N CYS A 18 12.99 23.29 -16.18
CA CYS A 18 12.53 22.48 -15.05
C CYS A 18 11.57 23.28 -14.14
N ALA A 19 11.91 24.52 -13.80
CA ALA A 19 11.06 25.39 -13.00
C ALA A 19 9.69 25.63 -13.68
N LYS A 20 9.68 25.88 -15.00
CA LYS A 20 8.46 26.04 -15.79
C LYS A 20 7.60 24.77 -15.78
N LEU A 21 8.19 23.59 -15.99
CA LEU A 21 7.48 22.31 -15.94
C LEU A 21 6.85 22.06 -14.57
N LEU A 22 7.57 22.35 -13.48
CA LEU A 22 7.05 22.21 -12.12
C LEU A 22 5.87 23.17 -11.85
N LEU A 23 5.95 24.40 -12.34
CA LEU A 23 4.88 25.40 -12.24
C LEU A 23 3.65 25.03 -13.08
N GLU A 24 3.84 24.48 -14.28
CA GLU A 24 2.75 23.99 -15.13
C GLU A 24 2.07 22.75 -14.52
N ASN A 25 2.82 21.86 -13.87
CA ASN A 25 2.24 20.71 -13.16
C ASN A 25 1.34 21.16 -11.98
N LYS A 26 1.65 22.28 -11.33
CA LYS A 26 0.79 22.88 -10.28
C LYS A 26 -0.53 23.42 -10.84
N LYS A 27 -0.60 23.80 -12.13
CA LYS A 27 -1.80 24.34 -12.79
C LYS A 27 -2.80 23.28 -13.26
N ARG A 28 -2.51 21.98 -13.14
CA ARG A 28 -3.49 20.94 -13.48
C ARG A 28 -4.71 21.07 -12.57
N LYS A 29 -5.81 21.64 -13.10
CA LYS A 29 -7.11 21.70 -12.42
C LYS A 29 -7.48 20.28 -12.02
N ARG A 30 -7.46 19.99 -10.71
CA ARG A 30 -7.92 18.71 -10.19
C ARG A 30 -9.39 18.57 -10.57
N ARG A 31 -9.72 17.55 -11.34
CA ARG A 31 -11.13 17.21 -11.62
C ARG A 31 -11.87 17.13 -10.28
N THR A 32 -12.96 17.87 -10.17
CA THR A 32 -13.86 17.75 -9.01
C THR A 32 -14.36 16.32 -8.97
N ARG A 33 -14.09 15.63 -7.86
CA ARG A 33 -14.55 14.26 -7.70
C ARG A 33 -16.07 14.31 -7.56
N ARG A 34 -16.79 13.51 -8.37
CA ARG A 34 -18.25 13.33 -8.21
C ARG A 34 -18.60 12.86 -6.80
N TRP A 35 -17.74 12.04 -6.20
CA TRP A 35 -17.89 11.51 -4.85
C TRP A 35 -16.58 11.60 -4.07
N TRP A 36 -16.63 12.10 -2.83
CA TRP A 36 -15.49 12.07 -1.90
C TRP A 36 -15.02 10.64 -1.62
N MET A 37 -15.98 9.73 -1.42
CA MET A 37 -15.73 8.31 -1.14
C MET A 37 -16.90 7.47 -1.65
N LEU A 38 -16.58 6.36 -2.32
CA LEU A 38 -17.59 5.38 -2.77
C LEU A 38 -18.32 4.76 -1.57
N SER A 39 -19.61 4.47 -1.73
CA SER A 39 -20.44 3.80 -0.72
C SER A 39 -19.83 2.48 -0.24
N LEU A 40 -19.27 1.70 -1.17
CA LEU A 40 -18.55 0.46 -0.85
C LEU A 40 -17.45 0.67 0.20
N ASN A 41 -16.61 1.69 0.00
CA ASN A 41 -15.51 2.02 0.91
C ASN A 41 -16.00 2.60 2.25
N LYS A 42 -17.15 3.28 2.26
CA LYS A 42 -17.81 3.72 3.50
C LYS A 42 -18.31 2.52 4.31
N SER A 43 -18.76 1.47 3.62
CA SER A 43 -19.25 0.23 4.22
C SER A 43 -18.15 -0.79 4.54
N ARG A 44 -16.89 -0.38 4.69
CA ARG A 44 -15.75 -1.29 4.94
C ARG A 44 -15.96 -2.18 6.18
N GLY A 45 -16.60 -1.67 7.24
CA GLY A 45 -16.88 -2.44 8.45
C GLY A 45 -18.01 -3.47 8.31
N ARG A 46 -18.69 -3.54 7.15
CA ARG A 46 -19.67 -4.60 6.86
C ARG A 46 -18.97 -5.67 6.05
N TYR A 47 -18.70 -6.84 6.61
CA TYR A 47 -18.18 -8.03 5.92
C TYR A 47 -17.21 -7.75 4.75
N ASN A 48 -15.92 -7.65 5.06
CA ASN A 48 -14.83 -7.49 4.09
C ASN A 48 -13.90 -8.72 4.09
N GLY A 49 -12.83 -8.68 3.29
CA GLY A 49 -11.86 -9.77 3.18
C GLY A 49 -11.28 -10.26 4.52
N SER A 50 -11.12 -9.40 5.53
CA SER A 50 -10.65 -9.79 6.87
C SER A 50 -11.71 -10.50 7.70
N ASP A 51 -13.00 -10.21 7.48
CA ASP A 51 -14.11 -10.93 8.10
C ASP A 51 -14.19 -12.33 7.49
N MET A 52 -14.13 -12.43 6.15
CA MET A 52 -14.00 -13.71 5.45
C MET A 52 -12.78 -14.50 5.95
N LEU A 53 -11.63 -13.84 6.13
CA LEU A 53 -10.42 -14.50 6.62
C LEU A 53 -10.59 -15.04 8.06
N LEU A 54 -11.39 -14.37 8.89
CA LEU A 54 -11.74 -14.87 10.22
C LEU A 54 -12.61 -16.13 10.13
N ASP A 55 -13.55 -16.18 9.19
CA ASP A 55 -14.37 -17.37 8.94
C ASP A 55 -13.48 -18.54 8.47
N LEU A 56 -12.55 -18.28 7.55
CA LEU A 56 -11.59 -19.29 7.08
C LEU A 56 -10.70 -19.84 8.20
N ARG A 57 -10.30 -18.99 9.16
CA ARG A 57 -9.50 -19.40 10.32
C ARG A 57 -10.28 -20.31 11.28
N ARG A 58 -11.61 -20.16 11.36
CA ARG A 58 -12.47 -20.99 12.23
C ARG A 58 -12.72 -22.37 11.64
N GLU A 59 -12.62 -22.50 10.32
CA GLU A 59 -12.80 -23.75 9.60
C GLU A 59 -11.46 -24.47 9.48
N SER A 60 -11.34 -25.68 10.04
CA SER A 60 -10.13 -26.53 9.94
C SER A 60 -9.96 -27.14 8.54
N SER A 61 -9.77 -26.28 7.53
CA SER A 61 -9.81 -26.64 6.10
C SER A 61 -8.53 -26.32 5.34
N GLY A 62 -7.55 -25.67 5.97
CA GLY A 62 -6.34 -25.19 5.31
C GLY A 62 -6.58 -23.95 4.42
N LYS A 63 -7.81 -23.42 4.37
CA LYS A 63 -8.17 -22.30 3.49
C LYS A 63 -7.54 -20.98 3.94
N PHE A 64 -7.32 -20.80 5.25
CA PHE A 64 -6.60 -19.63 5.77
C PHE A 64 -5.16 -19.61 5.22
N GLU A 65 -4.48 -20.75 5.30
CA GLU A 65 -3.12 -20.95 4.85
C GLU A 65 -3.03 -20.80 3.34
N ASN A 66 -4.02 -21.28 2.58
CA ASN A 66 -4.09 -21.05 1.15
C ASN A 66 -4.26 -19.55 0.83
N PHE A 67 -5.10 -18.84 1.59
CA PHE A 67 -5.33 -17.42 1.39
C PHE A 67 -4.09 -16.57 1.68
N CYS A 68 -3.42 -16.81 2.81
CA CYS A 68 -2.29 -16.02 3.31
C CYS A 68 -0.91 -16.56 2.91
N ARG A 69 -0.82 -17.81 2.43
CA ARG A 69 0.43 -18.60 2.22
C ARG A 69 1.29 -18.76 3.48
N MET A 70 0.67 -18.72 4.65
CA MET A 70 1.31 -18.92 5.96
C MET A 70 0.27 -19.35 7.00
N SER A 71 0.76 -19.89 8.12
CA SER A 71 -0.09 -20.27 9.26
C SER A 71 -0.77 -19.05 9.89
N ALA A 72 -1.84 -19.29 10.67
CA ALA A 72 -2.49 -18.22 11.42
C ALA A 72 -1.56 -17.64 12.50
N GLU A 73 -0.69 -18.48 13.07
CA GLU A 73 0.30 -18.12 14.06
C GLU A 73 1.35 -17.17 13.47
N ASP A 74 1.90 -17.50 12.29
CA ASP A 74 2.87 -16.65 11.59
C ASP A 74 2.24 -15.33 11.16
N PHE A 75 0.97 -15.35 10.72
CA PHE A 75 0.23 -14.15 10.39
C PHE A 75 0.13 -13.20 11.60
N GLU A 76 -0.27 -13.70 12.76
CA GLU A 76 -0.36 -12.90 13.99
C GLU A 76 1.02 -12.43 14.47
N TYR A 77 2.05 -13.26 14.33
CA TYR A 77 3.43 -12.88 14.63
C TYR A 77 3.88 -11.68 13.78
N LEU A 78 3.68 -11.75 12.46
CA LEU A 78 4.00 -10.63 11.56
C LEU A 78 3.16 -9.40 11.87
N LEU A 79 1.87 -9.58 12.13
CA LEU A 79 0.95 -8.49 12.46
C LEU A 79 1.43 -7.69 13.67
N ASN A 80 1.88 -8.38 14.72
CA ASN A 80 2.40 -7.77 15.93
C ASN A 80 3.72 -7.03 15.69
N LYS A 81 4.62 -7.58 14.87
CA LYS A 81 5.91 -6.93 14.57
C LYS A 81 5.76 -5.70 13.66
N ILE A 82 4.94 -5.76 12.60
CA ILE A 82 4.79 -4.63 11.67
C ILE A 82 3.79 -3.59 12.17
N GLY A 83 2.87 -3.98 13.05
CA GLY A 83 1.79 -3.13 13.55
C GLY A 83 2.24 -1.74 13.99
N PRO A 84 3.26 -1.60 14.85
CA PRO A 84 3.79 -0.31 15.27
C PRO A 84 4.30 0.58 14.12
N LYS A 85 4.75 -0.01 13.00
CA LYS A 85 5.32 0.71 11.86
C LYS A 85 4.27 1.21 10.87
N ILE A 86 3.22 0.43 10.64
CA ILE A 86 2.24 0.73 9.58
C ILE A 86 0.91 1.26 10.11
N LYS A 87 0.67 1.21 11.43
CA LYS A 87 -0.55 1.72 12.05
C LYS A 87 -0.70 3.21 11.77
N LYS A 88 -1.89 3.58 11.29
CA LYS A 88 -2.28 4.97 11.06
C LYS A 88 -3.29 5.41 12.11
N GLN A 89 -3.36 6.71 12.32
CA GLN A 89 -4.36 7.33 13.20
C GLN A 89 -5.67 7.53 12.45
N ASP A 90 -6.77 7.42 13.19
CA ASP A 90 -8.09 7.81 12.69
C ASP A 90 -8.14 9.33 12.50
N THR A 91 -8.97 9.77 11.56
CA THR A 91 -9.24 11.19 11.33
C THR A 91 -10.74 11.44 11.44
N ASN A 92 -11.14 12.69 11.67
CA ASN A 92 -12.54 13.09 11.71
C ASN A 92 -13.32 12.72 10.43
N MET A 93 -12.63 12.62 9.29
CA MET A 93 -13.25 12.34 7.98
C MET A 93 -13.32 10.85 7.65
N ARG A 94 -12.41 10.03 8.19
CA ARG A 94 -12.29 8.60 7.87
C ARG A 94 -11.46 7.88 8.92
N GLN A 95 -11.93 6.71 9.31
CA GLN A 95 -11.15 5.73 10.08
C GLN A 95 -10.00 5.14 9.25
N ALA A 96 -8.85 4.97 9.88
CA ALA A 96 -7.69 4.27 9.36
C ALA A 96 -8.05 2.87 8.88
N ILE A 97 -7.26 2.34 7.95
CA ILE A 97 -7.38 0.92 7.55
C ILE A 97 -6.70 0.10 8.64
N PRO A 98 -7.40 -0.89 9.24
CA PRO A 98 -6.80 -1.76 10.25
C PRO A 98 -5.52 -2.41 9.75
N VAL A 99 -4.55 -2.58 10.63
CA VAL A 99 -3.26 -3.23 10.31
C VAL A 99 -3.50 -4.65 9.77
N LYS A 100 -4.47 -5.38 10.33
CA LYS A 100 -4.87 -6.72 9.88
C LYS A 100 -5.28 -6.71 8.41
N ASP A 101 -6.12 -5.77 8.00
CA ASP A 101 -6.56 -5.62 6.61
C ASP A 101 -5.39 -5.27 5.69
N CYS A 102 -4.49 -4.39 6.15
CA CYS A 102 -3.29 -4.02 5.40
C CYS A 102 -2.39 -5.23 5.13
N LEU A 103 -2.15 -6.06 6.14
CA LEU A 103 -1.34 -7.27 6.00
C LEU A 103 -2.05 -8.31 5.12
N ALA A 104 -3.32 -8.60 5.37
CA ALA A 104 -4.09 -9.58 4.60
C ALA A 104 -4.19 -9.22 3.11
N VAL A 105 -4.45 -7.95 2.78
CA VAL A 105 -4.41 -7.44 1.40
C VAL A 105 -3.06 -7.70 0.73
N THR A 106 -1.98 -7.40 1.46
CA THR A 106 -0.63 -7.49 0.91
C THR A 106 -0.22 -8.93 0.69
N LEU A 107 -0.46 -9.81 1.66
CA LEU A 107 -0.18 -11.24 1.50
C LEU A 107 -1.00 -11.84 0.38
N ARG A 108 -2.29 -11.51 0.27
CA ARG A 108 -3.13 -12.00 -0.82
C ARG A 108 -2.59 -11.56 -2.19
N PHE A 109 -2.18 -10.30 -2.31
CA PHE A 109 -1.55 -9.76 -3.52
C PHE A 109 -0.29 -10.55 -3.88
N LEU A 110 0.64 -10.74 -2.93
CA LEU A 110 1.89 -11.46 -3.16
C LEU A 110 1.67 -12.95 -3.47
N ALA A 111 0.67 -13.56 -2.84
CA ALA A 111 0.38 -14.99 -2.96
C ALA A 111 -0.29 -15.40 -4.28
N SER A 112 -1.09 -14.50 -4.88
CA SER A 112 -1.98 -14.82 -6.00
C SER A 112 -1.79 -13.95 -7.23
N GLY A 113 -1.14 -12.78 -7.11
CA GLY A 113 -1.06 -11.80 -8.18
C GLY A 113 -2.39 -11.09 -8.49
N ASP A 114 -3.37 -11.16 -7.57
CA ASP A 114 -4.66 -10.48 -7.70
C ASP A 114 -4.49 -8.99 -8.03
N THR A 115 -5.35 -8.44 -8.89
CA THR A 115 -5.26 -7.01 -9.20
C THR A 115 -5.68 -6.14 -8.01
N PHE A 116 -5.12 -4.94 -7.88
CA PHE A 116 -5.55 -3.99 -6.83
C PHE A 116 -7.03 -3.61 -6.93
N THR A 117 -7.62 -3.71 -8.12
CA THR A 117 -9.06 -3.50 -8.31
C THR A 117 -9.87 -4.64 -7.69
N SER A 118 -9.49 -5.90 -7.96
CA SER A 118 -10.10 -7.10 -7.36
C SER A 118 -10.02 -7.07 -5.83
N LEU A 119 -8.82 -6.82 -5.29
CA LEU A 119 -8.61 -6.67 -3.84
C LEU A 119 -9.40 -5.49 -3.27
N GLY A 120 -9.61 -4.44 -4.06
CA GLY A 120 -10.41 -3.29 -3.66
C GLY A 120 -11.87 -3.62 -3.44
N TYR A 121 -12.43 -4.55 -4.22
CA TYR A 121 -13.78 -5.07 -3.99
C TYR A 121 -13.84 -5.98 -2.76
N LEU A 122 -12.88 -6.89 -2.63
CA LEU A 122 -12.81 -7.85 -1.52
C LEU A 122 -12.66 -7.16 -0.16
N PHE A 123 -11.72 -6.23 -0.04
CA PHE A 123 -11.41 -5.54 1.22
C PHE A 123 -12.12 -4.19 1.38
N LYS A 124 -12.86 -3.72 0.36
CA LYS A 124 -13.57 -2.43 0.36
C LYS A 124 -12.62 -1.24 0.57
N ILE A 125 -11.47 -1.30 -0.10
CA ILE A 125 -10.41 -0.29 -0.07
C ILE A 125 -10.17 0.19 -1.50
N SER A 126 -9.94 1.50 -1.69
CA SER A 126 -9.58 2.03 -3.00
C SER A 126 -8.26 1.44 -3.51
N HIS A 127 -8.19 1.08 -4.80
CA HIS A 127 -6.97 0.51 -5.41
C HIS A 127 -5.74 1.40 -5.24
N GLN A 128 -5.89 2.73 -5.23
CA GLN A 128 -4.78 3.65 -4.96
C GLN A 128 -4.27 3.55 -3.52
N SER A 129 -5.15 3.27 -2.56
CA SER A 129 -4.75 3.02 -1.18
C SER A 129 -4.08 1.65 -1.04
N ILE A 130 -4.58 0.63 -1.74
CA ILE A 130 -3.98 -0.70 -1.77
C ILE A 130 -2.54 -0.63 -2.29
N SER A 131 -2.31 0.04 -3.41
CA SER A 131 -0.94 0.22 -3.96
C SER A 131 0.03 0.79 -2.93
N ARG A 132 -0.39 1.82 -2.17
CA ARG A 132 0.43 2.40 -1.09
C ARG A 132 0.57 1.48 0.12
N ILE A 133 -0.47 0.72 0.45
CA ILE A 133 -0.44 -0.25 1.53
C ILE A 133 0.58 -1.35 1.23
N VAL A 134 0.50 -1.95 0.04
CA VAL A 134 1.40 -3.02 -0.38
C VAL A 134 2.86 -2.57 -0.28
N ALA A 135 3.19 -1.41 -0.83
CA ALA A 135 4.54 -0.85 -0.73
C ALA A 135 4.99 -0.67 0.74
N ASN A 136 4.18 0.01 1.56
CA ASN A 136 4.50 0.27 2.97
C ASN A 136 4.62 -1.02 3.80
N VAL A 137 3.78 -2.02 3.53
CA VAL A 137 3.80 -3.31 4.25
C VAL A 137 5.03 -4.11 3.84
N CYS A 138 5.36 -4.16 2.54
CA CYS A 138 6.58 -4.82 2.07
C CYS A 138 7.83 -4.19 2.69
N GLU A 139 7.92 -2.86 2.74
CA GLU A 139 9.03 -2.15 3.39
C GLU A 139 9.13 -2.51 4.89
N ALA A 140 8.00 -2.49 5.60
CA ALA A 140 7.97 -2.87 7.01
C ALA A 140 8.35 -4.35 7.23
N LEU A 141 7.93 -5.26 6.35
CA LEU A 141 8.30 -6.68 6.41
C LEU A 141 9.80 -6.88 6.21
N ILE A 142 10.40 -6.23 5.20
CA ILE A 142 11.84 -6.29 4.94
C ILE A 142 12.61 -5.82 6.17
N GLU A 143 12.21 -4.70 6.76
CA GLU A 143 12.90 -4.15 7.92
C GLU A 143 12.82 -5.05 9.16
N VAL A 144 11.64 -5.63 9.42
CA VAL A 144 11.36 -6.47 10.58
C VAL A 144 11.95 -7.88 10.48
N LEU A 145 12.13 -8.38 9.26
CA LEU A 145 12.62 -9.73 8.98
C LEU A 145 14.08 -9.75 8.50
N LYS A 146 14.75 -8.60 8.40
CA LYS A 146 16.13 -8.50 7.89
C LYS A 146 17.11 -9.48 8.53
N ASP A 147 16.94 -9.76 9.83
CA ASP A 147 17.85 -10.63 10.59
C ASP A 147 17.50 -12.13 10.43
N GLU A 148 16.30 -12.43 9.94
CA GLU A 148 15.79 -13.79 9.68
C GLU A 148 16.09 -14.23 8.24
N ILE A 149 16.31 -13.29 7.32
CA ILE A 149 16.52 -13.57 5.90
C ILE A 149 18.00 -13.88 5.66
N ARG A 150 18.34 -15.16 5.52
CA ARG A 150 19.63 -15.60 4.99
C ARG A 150 19.57 -15.66 3.47
N VAL A 151 19.90 -14.56 2.80
CA VAL A 151 20.16 -14.63 1.35
C VAL A 151 21.49 -15.35 1.18
N ARG A 152 21.48 -16.51 0.51
CA ARG A 152 22.73 -17.12 0.03
C ARG A 152 23.33 -16.09 -0.93
N ASN A 153 24.46 -15.50 -0.57
CA ASN A 153 25.21 -14.65 -1.48
C ASN A 153 25.45 -15.49 -2.75
N MET A 154 24.87 -15.04 -3.87
CA MET A 154 25.11 -15.61 -5.21
C MET A 154 26.43 -15.09 -5.75
#